data_AF-A0A8H7Y6Q6-F1
#
_entry.id   AF-A0A8H7Y6Q6-F1
#
_cell.length_a   1.000
_cell.length_b   1.000
_cell.length_c   1.000
_cell.angle_alpha   90.00
_cell.angle_beta   90.00
_cell.angle_gamma   90.00
#
_symmetry.space_group_name_H-M   'P 1'
#
loop_
_entity.id
_entity.type
_entity.pdbx_description
1 polymer ?
#
loop_
_entity_poly.entity_id
_entity_poly.type
_entity_poly.pdbx_seq_one_letter_code
_entity_poly.pdbx_strand_id
1 'polypeptide(L)'
;MSPSKVEEPPTVEELLHSVKSLTSTNGTFQQAWKNSFPDKFHCCEQGGFIYIDFPIHRPIKKVYVQMSSKGMSMNQRTEGPNASIDLNRPGINRKNVILVANFHTHPLSELVQGRAEPSTSDMNNAYYRGLPGIVISRKGIYAYGPTERNGTSNPKGYAPSVTMTGVPRPRLVINNHPPWTVDNQWPEGTGVEKPRTRELGIEEEKIEIPGLEKGKEILARASHLLDKIAPHRHHGSDKEQEVQHDDVILVEWSDEGVEYGEHLEEHAHD
;
A
#
# COMPACT_ATOMS: atom_id res chain seq x y z
N MET A 1 3.25 34.81 -30.60
CA MET A 1 3.52 33.94 -29.44
C MET A 1 3.08 32.53 -29.81
N SER A 2 3.99 31.58 -29.91
CA SER A 2 3.64 30.18 -30.12
C SER A 2 2.86 29.68 -28.89
N PRO A 3 1.76 28.93 -29.04
CA PRO A 3 1.07 28.35 -27.90
C PRO A 3 2.08 27.52 -27.10
N SER A 4 2.25 27.81 -25.80
CA SER A 4 3.10 26.98 -24.95
C SER A 4 2.55 25.56 -25.01
N LYS A 5 3.36 24.63 -25.51
CA LYS A 5 3.01 23.21 -25.57
C LYS A 5 2.59 22.81 -24.15
N VAL A 6 1.33 22.40 -23.98
CA VAL A 6 0.84 21.92 -22.69
C VAL A 6 1.74 20.74 -22.31
N GLU A 7 2.45 20.85 -21.19
CA GLU A 7 3.33 19.79 -20.73
C GLU A 7 2.47 18.60 -20.28
N GLU A 8 2.68 17.47 -20.94
CA GLU A 8 1.98 16.22 -20.65
C GLU A 8 2.44 15.68 -19.27
N PRO A 9 1.50 15.22 -18.42
CA PRO A 9 1.83 14.48 -17.20
C PRO A 9 2.80 13.32 -17.47
N PRO A 10 3.66 12.94 -16.52
CA PRO A 10 4.53 11.81 -16.72
C PRO A 10 3.76 10.49 -16.72
N THR A 11 4.30 9.51 -17.44
CA THR A 11 3.82 8.13 -17.35
C THR A 11 4.24 7.49 -16.04
N VAL A 12 3.57 6.42 -15.62
CA VAL A 12 4.03 5.62 -14.47
C VAL A 12 5.43 5.08 -14.69
N GLU A 13 5.76 4.66 -15.92
CA GLU A 13 7.09 4.18 -16.27
C GLU A 13 8.16 5.28 -16.06
N GLU A 14 7.89 6.51 -16.51
CA GLU A 14 8.77 7.66 -16.27
C GLU A 14 8.97 7.91 -14.76
N LEU A 15 7.89 7.87 -13.96
CA LEU A 15 7.96 8.03 -12.51
C LEU A 15 8.82 6.94 -11.84
N LEU A 16 8.56 5.67 -12.16
CA LEU A 16 9.28 4.53 -11.56
C LEU A 16 10.77 4.52 -11.94
N HIS A 17 11.09 4.95 -13.17
CA HIS A 17 12.47 4.98 -13.62
C HIS A 17 13.24 6.18 -13.06
N SER A 18 12.64 7.38 -13.08
CA SER A 18 13.30 8.64 -12.72
C SER A 18 13.36 8.89 -11.21
N VAL A 19 12.40 8.39 -10.42
CA VAL A 19 12.26 8.78 -9.01
C VAL A 19 12.65 7.62 -8.09
N LYS A 20 13.96 7.52 -7.81
CA LYS A 20 14.50 6.43 -6.98
C LYS A 20 13.93 6.40 -5.56
N SER A 21 13.48 7.52 -5.00
CA SER A 21 12.85 7.55 -3.66
C SER A 21 11.51 6.81 -3.59
N LEU A 22 10.89 6.46 -4.73
CA LEU A 22 9.72 5.58 -4.76
C LEU A 22 10.11 4.12 -4.56
N THR A 23 11.13 3.65 -5.29
CA THR A 23 11.47 2.22 -5.44
C THR A 23 12.74 1.77 -4.74
N SER A 24 13.54 2.67 -4.15
CA SER A 24 14.78 2.32 -3.45
C SER A 24 14.51 1.45 -2.23
N THR A 25 15.56 0.81 -1.69
CA THR A 25 15.47 -0.14 -0.56
C THR A 25 14.80 0.41 0.71
N ASN A 26 14.84 1.73 0.88
CA ASN A 26 14.18 2.47 1.96
C ASN A 26 13.20 3.52 1.42
N GLY A 27 12.75 3.33 0.18
CA GLY A 27 11.83 4.20 -0.52
C GLY A 27 10.39 4.02 -0.07
N THR A 28 9.54 4.89 -0.61
CA THR A 28 8.11 4.99 -0.27
C THR A 28 7.40 3.64 -0.35
N PHE A 29 7.60 2.90 -1.43
CA PHE A 29 6.91 1.63 -1.65
C PHE A 29 7.31 0.56 -0.66
N GLN A 30 8.59 0.51 -0.28
CA GLN A 30 9.06 -0.42 0.73
C GLN A 30 8.57 -0.04 2.12
N GLN A 31 8.46 1.26 2.43
CA GLN A 31 7.91 1.70 3.69
C GLN A 31 6.42 1.35 3.79
N ALA A 32 5.63 1.59 2.73
CA ALA A 32 4.23 1.16 2.67
C ALA A 32 4.10 -0.37 2.80
N TRP A 33 4.98 -1.12 2.14
CA TRP A 33 5.03 -2.58 2.26
C TRP A 33 5.29 -3.03 3.70
N LYS A 34 6.33 -2.49 4.36
CA LYS A 34 6.63 -2.79 5.77
C LYS A 34 5.44 -2.45 6.68
N ASN A 35 4.82 -1.28 6.49
CA ASN A 35 3.66 -0.83 7.26
C ASN A 35 2.40 -1.68 7.01
N SER A 36 2.39 -2.51 5.97
CA SER A 36 1.30 -3.43 5.69
C SER A 36 1.28 -4.63 6.63
N PHE A 37 2.32 -4.84 7.45
CA PHE A 37 2.47 -5.99 8.35
C PHE A 37 2.71 -5.52 9.79
N PRO A 38 1.66 -5.11 10.52
CA PRO A 38 1.80 -4.71 11.93
C PRO A 38 2.35 -5.85 12.80
N ASP A 39 2.05 -7.09 12.44
CA ASP A 39 2.63 -8.29 13.05
C ASP A 39 2.66 -9.47 12.08
N LYS A 40 3.15 -10.63 12.53
CA LYS A 40 3.32 -11.84 11.71
C LYS A 40 2.03 -12.56 11.30
N PHE A 41 0.90 -12.19 11.89
CA PHE A 41 -0.41 -12.78 11.66
C PHE A 41 -1.37 -11.83 10.95
N HIS A 42 -1.17 -10.51 11.08
CA HIS A 42 -2.07 -9.51 10.50
C HIS A 42 -1.41 -8.74 9.37
N CYS A 43 -2.22 -8.33 8.40
CA CYS A 43 -1.83 -7.38 7.37
C CYS A 43 -2.94 -6.37 7.08
N CYS A 44 -2.61 -5.30 6.37
CA CYS A 44 -3.53 -4.28 5.88
C CYS A 44 -3.00 -3.68 4.58
N GLU A 45 -3.87 -3.20 3.71
CA GLU A 45 -3.43 -2.36 2.60
C GLU A 45 -2.92 -1.02 3.13
N GLN A 46 -1.81 -0.57 2.56
CA GLN A 46 -1.19 0.74 2.76
C GLN A 46 -1.08 1.39 1.40
N GLY A 47 -1.08 2.73 1.35
CA GLY A 47 -1.07 3.40 0.06
C GLY A 47 -1.14 4.90 0.20
N GLY A 48 -1.26 5.57 -0.94
CA GLY A 48 -1.29 7.01 -0.97
C GLY A 48 -1.34 7.59 -2.37
N PHE A 49 -0.95 8.86 -2.44
CA PHE A 49 -1.03 9.69 -3.62
C PHE A 49 0.35 10.27 -3.92
N ILE A 50 0.72 10.26 -5.20
CA ILE A 50 2.00 10.76 -5.69
C ILE A 50 1.74 12.07 -6.44
N TYR A 51 2.44 13.12 -6.04
CA TYR A 51 2.39 14.44 -6.65
C TYR A 51 3.76 14.86 -7.17
N ILE A 52 3.79 15.74 -8.16
CA ILE A 52 5.01 16.40 -8.67
C ILE A 52 4.82 17.91 -8.75
N ASP A 53 5.91 18.66 -8.88
CA ASP A 53 5.87 20.10 -9.12
C ASP A 53 5.17 20.44 -10.46
N PHE A 54 4.53 21.60 -10.49
CA PHE A 54 3.95 22.23 -11.69
C PHE A 54 4.53 23.65 -11.85
N PRO A 55 5.04 24.03 -13.05
CA PRO A 55 5.10 23.26 -14.30
C PRO A 55 5.99 22.01 -14.22
N ILE A 56 5.81 21.09 -15.16
CA ILE A 56 6.40 19.75 -15.09
C ILE A 56 7.85 19.83 -15.57
N HIS A 57 8.79 19.75 -14.63
CA HIS A 57 10.21 19.73 -14.95
C HIS A 57 10.70 18.32 -15.26
N ARG A 58 11.36 18.15 -16.41
CA ARG A 58 12.03 16.89 -16.80
C ARG A 58 13.56 17.03 -16.74
N PRO A 59 14.29 15.99 -16.30
CA PRO A 59 13.76 14.74 -15.73
C PRO A 59 13.06 14.99 -14.38
N ILE A 60 12.13 14.11 -14.00
CA ILE A 60 11.42 14.22 -12.71
C ILE A 60 12.41 13.90 -11.60
N LYS A 61 12.79 14.91 -10.83
CA LYS A 61 13.77 14.75 -9.73
C LYS A 61 13.11 14.55 -8.37
N LYS A 62 11.87 15.02 -8.21
CA LYS A 62 11.20 15.07 -6.92
C LYS A 62 9.74 14.68 -7.07
N VAL A 63 9.26 13.92 -6.10
CA VAL A 63 7.84 13.64 -5.88
C VAL A 63 7.48 14.01 -4.46
N TYR A 64 6.21 14.30 -4.23
CA TYR A 64 5.61 14.40 -2.91
C TYR A 64 4.66 13.23 -2.75
N VAL A 65 4.73 12.56 -1.61
CA VAL A 65 3.84 11.44 -1.30
C VAL A 65 2.99 11.83 -0.12
N GLN A 66 1.67 11.70 -0.29
CA GLN A 66 0.73 11.74 0.83
C GLN A 66 0.24 10.32 1.08
N MET A 67 0.58 9.74 2.24
CA MET A 67 0.00 8.47 2.68
C MET A 67 -1.48 8.66 3.02
N SER A 68 -2.31 7.70 2.65
CA SER A 68 -3.70 7.61 3.11
C SER A 68 -3.76 6.92 4.46
N SER A 69 -4.88 7.07 5.17
CA SER A 69 -5.13 6.32 6.40
C SER A 69 -5.01 4.82 6.12
N LYS A 70 -4.41 4.11 7.08
CA LYS A 70 -4.22 2.66 7.01
C LYS A 70 -5.55 1.95 6.76
N GLY A 71 -5.54 0.97 5.86
CA GLY A 71 -6.71 0.12 5.59
C GLY A 71 -7.05 -0.81 6.77
N MET A 72 -8.22 -1.43 6.72
CA MET A 72 -8.62 -2.39 7.77
C MET A 72 -7.61 -3.54 7.87
N SER A 73 -7.22 -3.89 9.11
CA SER A 73 -6.37 -5.05 9.36
C SER A 73 -7.14 -6.36 9.24
N MET A 74 -6.47 -7.39 8.71
CA MET A 74 -7.01 -8.74 8.54
C MET A 74 -5.95 -9.80 8.82
N ASN A 75 -6.40 -11.03 9.06
CA ASN A 75 -5.51 -12.16 9.31
C ASN A 75 -4.93 -12.70 7.99
N GLN A 76 -3.62 -12.93 7.96
CA GLN A 76 -2.88 -13.44 6.79
C GLN A 76 -3.07 -14.94 6.52
N ARG A 77 -3.67 -15.68 7.47
CA ARG A 77 -3.78 -17.15 7.45
C ARG A 77 -5.21 -17.65 7.27
N THR A 78 -6.19 -16.77 7.40
CA THR A 78 -7.60 -17.11 7.25
C THR A 78 -8.24 -16.21 6.22
N GLU A 79 -9.08 -16.79 5.38
CA GLU A 79 -9.95 -16.01 4.50
C GLU A 79 -10.77 -15.01 5.32
N GLY A 80 -10.92 -13.82 4.79
CA GLY A 80 -11.60 -12.71 5.45
C GLY A 80 -11.97 -11.65 4.43
N PRO A 81 -12.64 -10.57 4.87
CA PRO A 81 -12.88 -9.44 3.97
C PRO A 81 -11.55 -8.93 3.42
N ASN A 82 -11.51 -8.57 2.14
CA ASN A 82 -10.32 -7.98 1.55
C ASN A 82 -9.91 -6.75 2.38
N ALA A 83 -8.64 -6.68 2.75
CA ALA A 83 -8.07 -5.43 3.22
C ALA A 83 -8.36 -4.38 2.14
N SER A 84 -8.82 -3.21 2.56
CA SER A 84 -9.18 -2.14 1.64
C SER A 84 -8.71 -0.82 2.21
N ILE A 85 -8.28 0.05 1.31
CA ILE A 85 -7.84 1.41 1.60
C ILE A 85 -8.71 2.42 0.83
N ASP A 86 -9.08 3.52 1.49
CA ASP A 86 -9.85 4.58 0.83
C ASP A 86 -8.92 5.55 0.07
N LEU A 87 -8.85 5.38 -1.25
CA LEU A 87 -8.10 6.26 -2.15
C LEU A 87 -8.99 7.30 -2.86
N ASN A 88 -10.16 7.64 -2.33
CA ASN A 88 -11.06 8.63 -2.92
C ASN A 88 -10.80 10.08 -2.47
N ARG A 89 -9.91 10.28 -1.49
CA ARG A 89 -9.68 11.59 -0.86
C ARG A 89 -8.21 12.04 -0.95
N PRO A 90 -7.71 12.39 -2.14
CA PRO A 90 -6.40 12.98 -2.26
C PRO A 90 -6.43 14.33 -1.57
N GLY A 91 -5.55 14.51 -0.60
CA GLY A 91 -5.25 15.79 -0.01
C GLY A 91 -3.75 16.02 -0.11
N ILE A 92 -3.34 17.18 -0.62
CA ILE A 92 -2.03 17.71 -0.30
C ILE A 92 -2.18 19.21 -0.09
N ASN A 93 -1.70 19.69 1.06
CA ASN A 93 -1.68 21.13 1.34
C ASN A 93 -0.42 21.76 0.73
N ARG A 94 -0.24 21.60 -0.59
CA ARG A 94 0.87 22.21 -1.34
C ARG A 94 0.36 22.92 -2.57
N LYS A 95 0.90 24.11 -2.81
CA LYS A 95 0.68 24.87 -4.04
C LYS A 95 1.60 24.35 -5.14
N ASN A 96 1.20 24.56 -6.40
CA ASN A 96 2.02 24.25 -7.58
C ASN A 96 2.47 22.78 -7.64
N VAL A 97 1.59 21.87 -7.23
CA VAL A 97 1.79 20.44 -7.43
C VAL A 97 0.59 19.85 -8.16
N ILE A 98 0.83 18.80 -8.93
CA ILE A 98 -0.21 18.01 -9.58
C ILE A 98 -0.14 16.56 -9.09
N LEU A 99 -1.30 15.98 -8.80
CA LEU A 99 -1.44 14.56 -8.53
C LEU A 99 -1.15 13.79 -9.82
N VAL A 100 -0.28 12.78 -9.81
CA VAL A 100 0.09 12.04 -11.02
C VAL A 100 -0.23 10.56 -10.96
N ALA A 101 -0.26 9.97 -9.77
CA ALA A 101 -0.67 8.58 -9.58
C ALA A 101 -1.21 8.36 -8.16
N ASN A 102 -1.93 7.26 -7.96
CA ASN A 102 -2.09 6.67 -6.62
C ASN A 102 -1.31 5.36 -6.52
N PHE A 103 -1.15 4.85 -5.31
CA PHE A 103 -0.58 3.53 -5.10
C PHE A 103 -1.17 2.84 -3.87
N HIS A 104 -1.13 1.52 -3.84
CA HIS A 104 -1.44 0.73 -2.65
C HIS A 104 -0.75 -0.63 -2.64
N THR A 105 -0.77 -1.30 -1.49
CA THR A 105 -0.17 -2.62 -1.29
C THR A 105 -1.20 -3.74 -1.38
N HIS A 106 -0.81 -4.88 -1.93
CA HIS A 106 -1.53 -6.15 -1.86
C HIS A 106 -0.73 -7.13 -0.99
N PRO A 107 -0.91 -7.09 0.36
CA PRO A 107 -0.06 -7.86 1.28
C PRO A 107 -0.47 -9.32 1.45
N LEU A 108 -1.70 -9.68 1.08
CA LEU A 108 -2.22 -11.04 1.24
C LEU A 108 -1.48 -12.03 0.34
N SER A 109 -1.29 -13.24 0.87
CA SER A 109 -0.70 -14.33 0.11
C SER A 109 -1.75 -15.08 -0.71
N GLU A 110 -1.33 -15.70 -1.81
CA GLU A 110 -2.22 -16.53 -2.63
C GLU A 110 -2.79 -17.74 -1.87
N LEU A 111 -2.11 -18.20 -0.80
CA LEU A 111 -2.57 -19.30 0.06
C LEU A 111 -3.91 -19.00 0.76
N VAL A 112 -4.23 -17.71 0.92
CA VAL A 112 -5.52 -17.24 1.48
C VAL A 112 -6.31 -16.47 0.43
N GLN A 113 -6.14 -16.84 -0.84
CA GLN A 113 -6.80 -16.21 -2.00
C GLN A 113 -6.45 -14.72 -2.21
N GLY A 114 -5.34 -14.25 -1.64
CA GLY A 114 -4.80 -12.92 -1.93
C GLY A 114 -4.38 -12.81 -3.39
N ARG A 115 -4.71 -11.69 -4.04
CA ARG A 115 -4.31 -11.41 -5.43
C ARG A 115 -3.09 -10.51 -5.44
N ALA A 116 -2.01 -10.95 -6.08
CA ALA A 116 -0.83 -10.11 -6.25
C ALA A 116 -1.05 -8.99 -7.28
N GLU A 117 -1.89 -9.25 -8.29
CA GLU A 117 -2.17 -8.33 -9.38
C GLU A 117 -3.31 -7.35 -9.01
N PRO A 118 -3.38 -6.19 -9.67
CA PRO A 118 -4.52 -5.27 -9.55
C PRO A 118 -5.85 -5.97 -9.80
N SER A 119 -6.82 -5.72 -8.93
CA SER A 119 -8.18 -6.26 -9.10
C SER A 119 -8.93 -5.56 -10.24
N THR A 120 -10.04 -6.15 -10.69
CA THR A 120 -10.96 -5.48 -11.61
C THR A 120 -11.50 -4.16 -11.03
N SER A 121 -11.67 -4.09 -9.71
CA SER A 121 -12.09 -2.86 -9.03
C SER A 121 -11.02 -1.78 -9.11
N ASP A 122 -9.74 -2.14 -8.96
CA ASP A 122 -8.61 -1.21 -9.10
C ASP A 122 -8.57 -0.62 -10.50
N MET A 123 -8.65 -1.48 -11.52
CA MET A 123 -8.70 -1.07 -12.93
C MET A 123 -9.86 -0.09 -13.20
N ASN A 124 -11.07 -0.47 -12.81
CA ASN A 124 -12.25 0.37 -13.03
C ASN A 124 -12.14 1.73 -12.32
N ASN A 125 -11.64 1.73 -11.08
CA ASN A 125 -11.46 2.97 -10.32
C ASN A 125 -10.40 3.87 -10.94
N ALA A 126 -9.27 3.34 -11.38
CA ALA A 126 -8.21 4.11 -12.03
C ALA A 126 -8.70 4.77 -13.33
N TYR A 127 -9.41 4.03 -14.19
CA TYR A 127 -10.00 4.58 -15.41
C TYR A 127 -11.14 5.58 -15.13
N TYR A 128 -12.00 5.30 -14.16
CA TYR A 128 -13.08 6.21 -13.76
C TYR A 128 -12.52 7.55 -13.28
N ARG A 129 -11.43 7.50 -12.50
CA ARG A 129 -10.71 8.69 -12.04
C ARG A 129 -9.97 9.34 -13.21
N GLY A 130 -9.39 8.58 -14.13
CA GLY A 130 -8.46 9.10 -15.13
C GLY A 130 -7.07 9.34 -14.53
N LEU A 131 -6.71 8.54 -13.53
CA LEU A 131 -5.45 8.59 -12.80
C LEU A 131 -4.84 7.19 -12.80
N PRO A 132 -3.55 7.03 -13.19
CA PRO A 132 -2.87 5.75 -13.06
C PRO A 132 -2.79 5.31 -11.61
N GLY A 133 -2.73 3.99 -11.42
CA GLY A 133 -2.44 3.39 -10.14
C GLY A 133 -1.24 2.45 -10.17
N ILE A 134 -0.67 2.22 -8.99
CA ILE A 134 0.48 1.34 -8.77
C ILE A 134 0.14 0.37 -7.63
N VAL A 135 0.22 -0.94 -7.87
CA VAL A 135 0.11 -1.96 -6.81
C VAL A 135 1.50 -2.46 -6.45
N ILE A 136 1.81 -2.51 -5.14
CA ILE A 136 3.00 -3.16 -4.59
C ILE A 136 2.55 -4.49 -3.99
N SER A 137 3.05 -5.60 -4.49
CA SER A 137 2.63 -6.92 -4.07
C SER A 137 3.81 -7.84 -3.78
N ARG A 138 3.50 -9.06 -3.34
CA ARG A 138 4.48 -10.14 -3.18
C ARG A 138 5.21 -10.51 -4.47
N LYS A 139 4.61 -10.25 -5.64
CA LYS A 139 5.19 -10.58 -6.95
C LYS A 139 5.91 -9.40 -7.62
N GLY A 140 5.95 -8.24 -6.96
CA GLY A 140 6.57 -7.03 -7.48
C GLY A 140 5.59 -5.87 -7.61
N ILE A 141 5.96 -4.90 -8.46
CA ILE A 141 5.26 -3.64 -8.65
C ILE A 141 4.54 -3.66 -10.00
N TYR A 142 3.24 -3.38 -9.97
CA TYR A 142 2.37 -3.37 -11.15
C TYR A 142 1.80 -1.98 -11.38
N ALA A 143 1.92 -1.47 -12.60
CA ALA A 143 1.19 -0.28 -13.03
C ALA A 143 -0.16 -0.68 -13.62
N TYR A 144 -1.20 0.12 -13.39
CA TYR A 144 -2.55 -0.19 -13.83
C TYR A 144 -3.38 1.08 -14.13
N GLY A 145 -4.48 0.90 -14.88
CA GLY A 145 -5.30 2.02 -15.34
C GLY A 145 -4.70 2.75 -16.56
N PRO A 146 -4.99 4.04 -16.76
CA PRO A 146 -4.41 4.81 -17.86
C PRO A 146 -2.89 4.93 -17.69
N THR A 147 -2.13 5.09 -18.77
CA THR A 147 -0.66 5.13 -18.72
C THR A 147 -0.08 6.37 -18.02
N GLU A 148 -0.85 7.45 -18.08
CA GLU A 148 -0.62 8.75 -17.49
C GLU A 148 -1.97 9.35 -17.07
N ARG A 149 -1.92 10.42 -16.30
CA ARG A 149 -3.14 11.15 -15.93
C ARG A 149 -3.76 11.82 -17.15
N ASN A 150 -5.10 11.78 -17.25
CA ASN A 150 -5.85 12.47 -18.31
C ASN A 150 -5.87 14.00 -18.10
N GLY A 151 -4.77 14.67 -18.44
CA GLY A 151 -4.58 16.11 -18.34
C GLY A 151 -4.08 16.60 -16.98
N THR A 152 -3.79 17.90 -16.88
CA THR A 152 -3.25 18.54 -15.66
C THR A 152 -4.33 19.02 -14.70
N SER A 153 -5.59 19.06 -15.12
CA SER A 153 -6.74 19.37 -14.27
C SER A 153 -7.07 18.22 -13.31
N ASN A 154 -7.85 18.47 -12.25
CA ASN A 154 -8.21 17.42 -11.31
C ASN A 154 -9.11 16.34 -11.93
N PRO A 155 -8.77 15.06 -11.76
CA PRO A 155 -9.50 13.96 -12.32
C PRO A 155 -10.89 13.92 -11.71
N LYS A 156 -11.85 13.45 -12.49
CA LYS A 156 -13.24 13.35 -12.06
C LYS A 156 -13.32 12.41 -10.85
N GLY A 157 -13.98 12.84 -9.78
CA GLY A 157 -14.11 12.05 -8.55
C GLY A 157 -13.14 12.44 -7.43
N TYR A 158 -12.23 13.37 -7.69
CA TYR A 158 -11.42 13.99 -6.65
C TYR A 158 -11.93 15.39 -6.32
N ALA A 159 -11.86 15.76 -5.04
CA ALA A 159 -12.21 17.11 -4.63
C ALA A 159 -11.37 18.11 -5.45
N PRO A 160 -11.98 19.19 -5.95
CA PRO A 160 -11.21 20.21 -6.66
C PRO A 160 -10.09 20.70 -5.74
N SER A 161 -8.83 20.54 -6.17
CA SER A 161 -7.71 21.28 -5.58
C SER A 161 -8.11 22.74 -5.52
N VAL A 162 -7.82 23.37 -4.39
CA VAL A 162 -8.13 24.77 -4.10
C VAL A 162 -7.87 25.62 -5.36
N THR A 163 -8.97 26.14 -5.90
CA THR A 163 -9.16 26.92 -7.14
C THR A 163 -7.95 27.19 -8.03
N MET A 164 -7.90 26.51 -9.19
CA MET A 164 -7.44 27.11 -10.45
C MET A 164 -8.63 27.24 -11.40
N THR A 165 -8.96 28.47 -11.77
CA THR A 165 -10.10 28.82 -12.62
C THR A 165 -9.84 28.51 -14.10
N GLY A 166 -10.74 27.72 -14.70
CA GLY A 166 -11.10 27.79 -16.13
C GLY A 166 -10.27 26.97 -17.12
N VAL A 167 -10.55 25.67 -17.25
CA VAL A 167 -10.13 24.87 -18.43
C VAL A 167 -11.24 23.85 -18.81
N PRO A 168 -11.51 23.59 -20.11
CA PRO A 168 -12.59 22.71 -20.55
C PRO A 168 -12.31 21.21 -20.31
N ARG A 169 -13.39 20.42 -20.27
CA ARG A 169 -13.40 18.98 -19.95
C ARG A 169 -12.94 18.10 -21.13
N PRO A 170 -12.06 17.10 -20.94
CA PRO A 170 -11.77 16.09 -21.95
C PRO A 170 -12.79 14.92 -21.95
N ARG A 171 -12.92 14.27 -23.12
CA ARG A 171 -13.69 13.03 -23.35
C ARG A 171 -12.92 11.82 -22.79
N LEU A 172 -13.67 10.86 -22.25
CA LEU A 172 -13.14 9.57 -21.80
C LEU A 172 -12.72 8.73 -23.01
N VAL A 173 -11.45 8.34 -23.09
CA VAL A 173 -10.94 7.33 -24.03
C VAL A 173 -10.49 6.14 -23.20
N ILE A 174 -11.10 4.98 -23.44
CA ILE A 174 -10.73 3.71 -22.78
C ILE A 174 -9.81 2.97 -23.75
N ASN A 175 -8.51 2.94 -23.47
CA ASN A 175 -7.56 2.09 -24.19
C ASN A 175 -7.24 0.88 -23.31
N ASN A 176 -7.63 -0.32 -23.76
CA ASN A 176 -7.43 -1.59 -23.04
C ASN A 176 -5.98 -2.10 -23.14
N HIS A 177 -5.02 -1.38 -22.54
CA HIS A 177 -3.67 -1.93 -22.38
C HIS A 177 -3.61 -2.85 -21.15
N PRO A 178 -3.01 -4.05 -21.26
CA PRO A 178 -2.77 -4.91 -20.11
C PRO A 178 -1.81 -4.22 -19.11
N PRO A 179 -1.92 -4.50 -17.81
CA PRO A 179 -0.95 -4.01 -16.83
C PRO A 179 0.45 -4.51 -17.20
N TRP A 180 1.46 -3.67 -17.00
CA TRP A 180 2.86 -4.07 -17.17
C TRP A 180 3.52 -4.22 -15.80
N THR A 181 4.49 -5.13 -15.74
CA THR A 181 5.23 -5.50 -14.54
C THR A 181 6.63 -4.89 -14.59
N VAL A 182 7.09 -4.32 -13.48
CA VAL A 182 8.52 -4.07 -13.27
C VAL A 182 9.05 -5.20 -12.40
N ASP A 183 10.17 -5.82 -12.82
CA ASP A 183 10.77 -6.94 -12.09
C ASP A 183 10.95 -6.61 -10.61
N ASN A 184 10.64 -7.58 -9.76
CA ASN A 184 10.74 -7.45 -8.32
C ASN A 184 12.22 -7.17 -7.93
N GLN A 185 12.53 -5.93 -7.56
CA GLN A 185 13.88 -5.54 -7.11
C GLN A 185 14.15 -5.94 -5.66
N TRP A 186 13.19 -6.64 -5.02
CA TRP A 186 13.21 -6.98 -3.60
C TRP A 186 13.51 -8.45 -3.39
N PRO A 187 14.35 -8.81 -2.39
CA PRO A 187 14.49 -10.20 -2.01
C PRO A 187 13.14 -10.72 -1.52
N GLU A 188 12.64 -11.78 -2.15
CA GLU A 188 11.48 -12.51 -1.65
C GLU A 188 11.81 -13.08 -0.27
N GLY A 189 11.28 -12.48 0.80
CA GLY A 189 11.21 -13.10 2.12
C GLY A 189 11.97 -12.40 3.25
N THR A 190 11.24 -11.64 4.05
CA THR A 190 11.45 -11.63 5.52
C THR A 190 10.47 -12.56 6.24
N GLY A 191 9.64 -13.29 5.48
CA GLY A 191 8.74 -14.31 5.99
C GLY A 191 9.37 -15.69 5.91
N VAL A 192 10.11 -16.06 6.96
CA VAL A 192 10.51 -17.44 7.28
C VAL A 192 11.38 -18.11 6.20
N GLU A 193 12.70 -17.98 6.33
CA GLU A 193 13.55 -19.12 6.00
C GLU A 193 13.04 -20.31 6.82
N LYS A 194 12.38 -21.27 6.18
CA LYS A 194 12.37 -22.62 6.74
C LYS A 194 13.84 -23.03 6.79
N PRO A 195 14.41 -23.37 7.96
CA PRO A 195 15.76 -23.91 7.97
C PRO A 195 15.78 -25.10 7.01
N ARG A 196 16.66 -25.04 6.01
CA ARG A 196 16.94 -26.21 5.16
C ARG A 196 17.52 -27.27 6.08
N THR A 197 16.70 -28.23 6.50
CA THR A 197 17.07 -29.39 7.30
C THR A 197 18.08 -30.32 6.62
N ARG A 198 18.55 -30.00 5.41
CA ARG A 198 19.49 -30.83 4.66
C ARG A 198 20.97 -30.50 4.85
N GLU A 199 21.35 -29.37 5.44
CA GLU A 199 22.77 -28.98 5.54
C GLU A 199 23.37 -29.08 6.95
N LEU A 200 22.58 -29.41 7.98
CA LEU A 200 23.08 -29.50 9.36
C LEU A 200 23.35 -30.91 9.89
N GLY A 201 23.16 -31.98 9.10
CA GLY A 201 23.50 -33.34 9.55
C GLY A 201 22.81 -33.76 10.86
N ILE A 202 21.70 -33.12 11.22
CA ILE A 202 20.90 -33.48 12.40
C ILE A 202 19.96 -34.57 11.92
N GLU A 203 20.28 -35.83 12.23
CA GLU A 203 19.29 -36.90 12.14
C GLU A 203 18.09 -36.50 12.99
N GLU A 204 16.88 -36.62 12.43
CA GLU A 204 15.63 -36.35 13.15
C GLU A 204 15.48 -37.38 14.27
N GLU A 205 16.10 -37.09 15.42
CA GLU A 205 15.85 -37.84 16.63
C GLU A 205 14.41 -37.55 17.03
N LYS A 206 13.58 -38.59 17.00
CA LYS A 206 12.18 -38.52 17.41
C LYS A 206 12.13 -38.16 18.89
N ILE A 207 12.02 -36.87 19.19
CA ILE A 207 11.89 -36.38 20.56
C ILE A 207 10.52 -36.85 21.09
N GLU A 208 10.51 -37.96 21.83
CA GLU A 208 9.36 -38.40 22.58
C GLU A 208 9.20 -37.47 23.78
N ILE A 209 8.33 -36.47 23.65
CA ILE A 209 7.94 -35.59 24.76
C ILE A 209 6.96 -36.37 25.64
N PRO A 210 7.35 -36.78 26.88
CA PRO A 210 6.46 -37.56 27.73
C PRO A 210 5.20 -36.74 28.07
N GLY A 211 4.03 -37.29 27.74
CA GLY A 211 2.74 -36.65 28.01
C GLY A 211 2.15 -35.82 26.87
N LEU A 212 2.82 -35.69 25.72
CA LEU A 212 2.29 -34.96 24.56
C LEU A 212 0.96 -35.55 24.06
N GLU A 213 0.85 -36.88 23.99
CA GLU A 213 -0.39 -37.55 23.58
C GLU A 213 -1.53 -37.34 24.58
N LYS A 214 -1.21 -37.29 25.88
CA LYS A 214 -2.19 -36.96 26.92
C LYS A 214 -2.66 -35.50 26.81
N GLY A 215 -1.77 -34.58 26.43
CA GLY A 215 -2.12 -33.18 26.14
C GLY A 215 -3.05 -33.05 24.94
N LYS A 216 -2.80 -33.80 23.86
CA LYS A 216 -3.66 -33.85 22.67
C LYS A 216 -5.06 -34.38 23.00
N GLU A 217 -5.16 -35.44 23.81
CA GLU A 217 -6.46 -35.97 24.26
C GLU A 217 -7.24 -34.95 25.09
N ILE A 218 -6.60 -34.23 26.01
CA ILE A 218 -7.25 -33.20 26.84
C ILE A 218 -7.78 -32.05 25.95
N LEU A 219 -6.99 -31.59 24.99
CA LEU A 219 -7.39 -30.54 24.04
C LEU A 219 -8.55 -30.97 23.15
N ALA A 220 -8.52 -32.20 22.61
CA ALA A 220 -9.62 -32.73 21.82
C ALA A 220 -10.92 -32.84 22.64
N ARG A 221 -10.81 -33.24 23.91
CA ARG A 221 -11.95 -33.36 24.82
C ARG A 221 -12.52 -32.00 25.22
N ALA A 222 -11.66 -30.99 25.42
CA ALA A 222 -12.08 -29.62 25.70
C ALA A 222 -12.79 -28.99 24.49
N SER A 223 -12.27 -29.20 23.26
CA SER A 223 -12.93 -28.75 22.03
C SER A 223 -14.34 -29.34 21.88
N HIS A 224 -14.47 -30.65 22.09
CA HIS A 224 -15.77 -31.33 22.03
C HIS A 224 -16.76 -30.82 23.11
N LEU A 225 -16.27 -30.42 24.28
CA LEU A 225 -17.11 -29.83 25.34
C LEU A 225 -17.59 -28.43 24.98
N LEU A 226 -16.72 -27.60 24.37
CA LEU A 226 -17.10 -26.26 23.92
C LEU A 226 -18.19 -26.30 22.85
N ASP A 227 -18.12 -27.25 21.91
CA ASP A 227 -19.15 -27.45 20.88
C ASP A 227 -20.51 -27.85 21.46
N LYS A 228 -20.53 -28.52 22.62
CA LYS A 228 -21.78 -28.89 23.31
C LYS A 228 -22.42 -27.74 24.09
N ILE A 229 -21.63 -26.77 24.54
CA ILE A 229 -22.11 -25.69 25.41
C ILE A 229 -22.66 -24.51 24.59
N ALA A 230 -22.30 -24.37 23.32
CA ALA A 230 -22.72 -23.24 22.49
C ALA A 230 -23.24 -23.64 21.08
N PRO A 231 -24.32 -24.43 20.95
CA PRO A 231 -24.84 -24.82 19.64
C PRO A 231 -25.51 -23.65 18.87
N HIS A 232 -25.77 -22.50 19.50
CA HIS A 232 -26.45 -21.37 18.86
C HIS A 232 -25.89 -20.02 19.30
N ARG A 233 -25.06 -19.40 18.46
CA ARG A 233 -24.92 -17.94 18.41
C ARG A 233 -24.85 -17.46 16.96
N HIS A 234 -26.02 -17.14 16.42
CA HIS A 234 -26.16 -16.15 15.36
C HIS A 234 -26.43 -14.77 15.99
N HIS A 235 -25.90 -13.75 15.32
CA HIS A 235 -26.30 -12.33 15.33
C HIS A 235 -26.00 -11.49 16.58
N GLY A 236 -25.18 -10.47 16.35
CA GLY A 236 -24.93 -9.37 17.28
C GLY A 236 -23.89 -8.43 16.71
N SER A 237 -24.37 -7.41 15.98
CA SER A 237 -23.64 -6.18 15.66
C SER A 237 -23.13 -5.52 16.93
N ASP A 238 -21.94 -4.91 16.89
CA ASP A 238 -21.73 -3.62 17.56
C ASP A 238 -20.53 -2.87 16.94
N LYS A 239 -20.74 -1.56 16.82
CA LYS A 239 -19.83 -0.57 16.25
C LYS A 239 -18.94 -0.03 17.36
N GLU A 240 -17.63 -0.06 17.17
CA GLU A 240 -16.70 0.80 17.90
C GLU A 240 -16.06 1.76 16.89
N GLN A 241 -16.26 3.06 17.12
CA GLN A 241 -15.60 4.14 16.40
C GLN A 241 -14.32 4.51 17.16
N GLU A 242 -13.18 4.22 16.56
CA GLU A 242 -11.87 4.68 17.01
C GLU A 242 -11.54 5.97 16.25
N VAL A 243 -11.27 7.07 16.99
CA VAL A 243 -10.88 8.36 16.43
C VAL A 243 -9.37 8.33 16.21
N GLN A 244 -8.95 8.34 14.93
CA GLN A 244 -7.55 8.45 14.53
C GLN A 244 -7.15 9.90 14.31
N HIS A 245 -6.02 10.30 14.91
CA HIS A 245 -5.33 11.56 14.64
C HIS A 245 -4.36 11.37 13.46
N ASP A 246 -4.42 12.28 12.48
CA ASP A 246 -3.55 12.28 11.30
C ASP A 246 -2.21 12.97 11.61
N ASP A 247 -1.13 12.19 11.71
CA ASP A 247 0.24 12.72 11.76
C ASP A 247 0.81 12.87 10.34
N VAL A 248 1.31 14.07 10.03
CA VAL A 248 1.99 14.38 8.75
C VAL A 248 3.50 14.27 8.95
N ILE A 249 4.13 13.25 8.34
CA ILE A 249 5.59 13.11 8.33
C ILE A 249 6.15 13.86 7.10
N LEU A 250 6.97 14.88 7.35
CA LEU A 250 7.78 15.53 6.33
C LEU A 250 9.09 14.74 6.19
N VAL A 251 9.32 14.10 5.04
CA VAL A 251 10.62 13.49 4.73
C VAL A 251 11.31 14.34 3.67
N GLU A 252 12.26 15.16 4.09
CA GLU A 252 13.23 15.77 3.18
C GLU A 252 14.42 14.82 3.05
N TRP A 253 14.64 14.31 1.84
CA TRP A 253 15.82 13.50 1.52
C TRP A 253 16.90 14.43 0.98
N SER A 254 18.04 14.51 1.67
CA SER A 254 19.32 14.96 1.10
C SER A 254 20.17 13.74 0.73
N ASP A 255 21.13 13.95 -0.18
CA ASP A 255 22.08 12.91 -0.62
C ASP A 255 23.12 12.55 0.47
N GLU A 256 23.07 13.23 1.62
CA GLU A 256 23.84 12.97 2.83
C GLU A 256 22.88 12.35 3.85
N GLY A 257 23.18 11.15 4.35
CA GLY A 257 22.26 10.31 5.14
C GLY A 257 21.46 11.01 6.25
N VAL A 258 20.31 10.41 6.58
CA VAL A 258 19.37 10.88 7.61
C VAL A 258 20.04 10.95 8.99
N GLU A 259 20.25 12.16 9.52
CA GLU A 259 20.41 12.39 10.96
C GLU A 259 19.04 12.51 11.62
N TYR A 260 18.79 11.65 12.62
CA TYR A 260 17.62 11.77 13.49
C TYR A 260 17.89 12.86 14.52
N GLY A 261 17.21 14.00 14.40
CA GLY A 261 17.20 15.02 15.43
C GLY A 261 16.56 14.48 16.71
N GLU A 262 17.28 14.58 17.82
CA GLU A 262 16.82 14.20 19.15
C GLU A 262 15.58 15.00 19.56
N HIS A 263 14.73 14.34 20.35
CA HIS A 263 13.53 14.90 20.98
C HIS A 263 13.80 16.28 21.61
N LEU A 264 13.00 17.28 21.21
CA LEU A 264 12.87 18.51 21.98
C LEU A 264 12.06 18.18 23.25
N GLU A 265 12.74 18.17 24.41
CA GLU A 265 12.09 18.21 25.71
C GLU A 265 11.44 19.59 25.91
N GLU A 266 10.14 19.59 26.22
CA GLU A 266 9.41 20.78 26.66
C GLU A 266 9.89 21.18 28.07
N HIS A 267 10.66 22.26 28.15
CA HIS A 267 10.87 22.96 29.42
C HIS A 267 9.60 23.74 29.79
N ALA A 268 8.92 23.29 30.85
CA ALA A 268 7.96 24.09 31.57
C ALA A 268 8.65 25.27 32.28
N HIS A 269 8.12 26.47 32.07
CA HIS A 269 8.46 27.68 32.82
C HIS A 269 7.70 27.70 34.15
N ASP A 270 8.42 27.98 35.23
CA ASP A 270 7.97 28.85 36.33
C ASP A 270 8.61 30.25 36.14
#